data_AF-A0A9D4VVI9-F1
#
_entry.id   AF-A0A9D4VVI9-F1
#
_cell.length_a   1.000
_cell.length_b   1.000
_cell.length_c   1.000
_cell.angle_alpha   90.00
_cell.angle_beta   90.00
_cell.angle_gamma   90.00
#
_symmetry.space_group_name_H-M   'P 1'
#
loop_
_entity.id
_entity.type
_entity.pdbx_description
1 polymer ?
#
loop_
_entity_poly.entity_id
_entity_poly.type
_entity_poly.pdbx_seq_one_letter_code
_entity_poly.pdbx_strand_id
1 'polypeptide(L)'
;TNAYREGKIYGIDASSGAAVMALGISPGDHVLDLCAAPGAKLCMILDLLGDSGSVTGVDAARHRLAACRTMLQKYKLGDRCRLFVADGTTFSVIPEGFRSDSESYESRSEERMDVFKEWTSRRPWKERKKEKKCATPQVVSKSHPPELIYYGQHSGVIGLTKGELYKTVAENEIAGYG
;
A
#
# COMPACT_ATOMS: atom_id res chain seq x y z
N THR A 1 -0.98 28.56 -6.38
CA THR A 1 0.39 28.92 -6.81
C THR A 1 0.87 27.95 -7.90
N ASN A 2 1.83 28.33 -8.74
CA ASN A 2 2.38 27.44 -9.79
C ASN A 2 3.03 26.18 -9.20
N ALA A 3 3.79 26.33 -8.10
CA ALA A 3 4.40 25.21 -7.40
C ALA A 3 3.40 24.09 -7.00
N TYR A 4 2.20 24.47 -6.53
CA TYR A 4 1.16 23.49 -6.19
C TYR A 4 0.58 22.79 -7.44
N ARG A 5 0.41 23.52 -8.55
CA ARG A 5 -0.11 22.95 -9.81
C ARG A 5 0.90 22.00 -10.45
N GLU A 6 2.18 22.33 -10.36
CA GLU A 6 3.31 21.55 -10.87
C GLU A 6 3.67 20.34 -10.00
N GLY A 7 3.00 20.15 -8.86
CA GLY A 7 3.29 19.01 -7.99
C GLY A 7 4.61 19.16 -7.23
N LYS A 8 5.09 20.38 -6.97
CA LYS A 8 6.32 20.64 -6.22
C LYS A 8 6.08 20.75 -4.71
N ILE A 9 4.86 21.08 -4.31
CA ILE A 9 4.44 21.21 -2.91
C ILE A 9 3.03 20.66 -2.72
N TYR A 10 2.78 20.02 -1.58
CA TYR A 10 1.45 19.68 -1.10
C TYR A 10 1.19 20.33 0.25
N GLY A 11 -0.10 20.63 0.51
CA GLY A 11 -0.51 21.14 1.82
C GLY A 11 -0.59 20.01 2.83
N ILE A 12 0.06 20.20 3.97
CA ILE A 12 -0.08 19.37 5.16
C ILE A 12 -0.19 20.28 6.38
N ASP A 13 -1.05 19.91 7.32
CA ASP A 13 -1.16 20.61 8.60
C ASP A 13 0.12 20.42 9.44
N ALA A 14 0.54 21.46 10.17
CA ALA A 14 1.76 21.43 10.98
C ALA A 14 1.75 20.28 12.02
N SER A 15 0.60 20.01 12.65
CA SER A 15 0.46 18.89 13.60
C SER A 15 0.60 17.53 12.91
N SER A 16 0.12 17.42 11.67
CA SER A 16 0.27 16.20 10.87
C SER A 16 1.72 15.98 10.45
N GLY A 17 2.44 17.04 10.09
CA GLY A 17 3.88 16.97 9.81
C GLY A 17 4.67 16.57 11.05
N ALA A 18 4.38 17.19 12.20
CA ALA A 18 5.02 16.84 13.48
C ALA A 18 4.82 15.37 13.86
N ALA A 19 3.61 14.82 13.64
CA ALA A 19 3.34 13.40 13.89
C ALA A 19 4.20 12.47 13.03
N VAL A 20 4.42 12.81 11.75
CA VAL A 20 5.30 12.02 10.86
C VAL A 20 6.77 12.14 11.31
N MET A 21 7.22 13.35 11.66
CA MET A 21 8.59 13.57 12.16
C MET A 21 8.86 12.79 13.45
N ALA A 22 7.87 12.68 14.33
CA ALA A 22 7.99 11.95 15.59
C ALA A 22 8.19 10.44 15.40
N LEU A 23 7.84 9.88 14.24
CA LEU A 23 8.08 8.46 13.94
C LEU A 23 9.55 8.13 13.72
N GLY A 24 10.42 9.13 13.49
CA GLY A 24 11.85 8.91 13.30
C GLY A 24 12.21 8.08 12.05
N ILE A 25 11.38 8.17 11.00
CA ILE A 25 11.51 7.38 9.77
C ILE A 25 12.89 7.61 9.12
N SER A 26 13.58 6.51 8.84
CA SER A 26 14.85 6.47 8.15
C SER A 26 14.73 5.77 6.79
N PRO A 27 15.59 6.12 5.80
CA PRO A 27 15.66 5.37 4.55
C PRO A 27 15.87 3.87 4.81
N GLY A 28 15.05 3.04 4.17
CA GLY A 28 15.05 1.59 4.36
C GLY A 28 13.90 1.08 5.21
N ASP A 29 13.23 1.94 5.98
CA ASP A 29 12.12 1.53 6.82
C ASP A 29 10.90 1.05 6.01
N HIS A 30 10.16 0.10 6.59
CA HIS A 30 8.88 -0.34 6.06
C HIS A 30 7.75 0.19 6.94
N VAL A 31 7.04 1.22 6.47
CA VAL A 31 6.06 1.96 7.26
C VAL A 31 4.64 1.52 6.92
N LEU A 32 3.81 1.34 7.95
CA LEU A 32 2.38 1.06 7.83
C LEU A 32 1.58 2.29 8.30
N ASP A 33 0.75 2.84 7.40
CA ASP A 33 -0.20 3.91 7.69
C ASP A 33 -1.63 3.35 7.60
N LEU A 34 -2.22 3.01 8.75
CA LEU A 34 -3.52 2.34 8.84
C LEU A 34 -4.73 3.24 8.50
N CYS A 35 -4.53 4.55 8.41
CA CYS A 35 -5.57 5.55 8.11
C CYS A 35 -5.06 6.52 7.05
N ALA A 36 -4.54 5.97 5.96
CA ALA A 36 -3.70 6.68 5.01
C ALA A 36 -4.41 7.80 4.25
N ALA A 37 -5.72 7.72 4.04
CA ALA A 37 -6.40 8.70 3.22
C ALA A 37 -6.65 10.02 3.98
N PRO A 38 -6.56 11.21 3.36
CA PRO A 38 -6.44 11.45 1.92
C PRO A 38 -5.02 11.37 1.35
N GLY A 39 -3.98 11.09 2.15
CA GLY A 39 -2.64 10.76 1.63
C GLY A 39 -1.51 11.74 1.98
N ALA A 40 -1.78 12.85 2.69
CA ALA A 40 -0.75 13.86 2.96
C ALA A 40 0.39 13.36 3.86
N LYS A 41 0.06 12.68 4.96
CA LYS A 41 1.07 12.05 5.84
C LYS A 41 1.84 10.96 5.10
N LEU A 42 1.13 10.10 4.38
CA LEU A 42 1.72 9.06 3.55
C LEU A 42 2.68 9.62 2.49
N CYS A 43 2.37 10.75 1.85
CA CYS A 43 3.31 11.44 0.95
C CYS A 43 4.57 11.89 1.69
N MET A 44 4.43 12.48 2.87
CA MET A 44 5.57 12.91 3.68
C MET A 44 6.44 11.74 4.15
N ILE A 45 5.82 10.60 4.50
CA ILE A 45 6.55 9.36 4.82
C ILE A 45 7.37 8.91 3.61
N LEU A 46 6.78 8.92 2.41
CA LEU A 46 7.48 8.54 1.17
C LEU A 46 8.65 9.48 0.85
N ASP A 47 8.47 10.79 1.05
CA ASP A 47 9.55 11.77 0.88
C ASP A 47 10.73 11.50 1.84
N LEU A 48 10.45 11.09 3.08
CA LEU A 48 11.49 10.77 4.08
C LEU A 48 12.22 9.45 3.79
N LEU A 49 11.51 8.45 3.27
CA LEU A 49 12.10 7.15 2.88
C LEU A 49 13.03 7.26 1.67
N GLY A 50 12.72 8.17 0.74
CA GLY A 50 13.45 8.34 -0.51
C GLY A 50 13.45 7.06 -1.36
N ASP A 51 14.63 6.60 -1.74
CA ASP A 51 14.82 5.49 -2.68
C ASP A 51 14.93 4.11 -2.01
N SER A 52 14.64 3.98 -0.72
CA SER A 52 14.75 2.70 0.00
C SER A 52 13.63 2.52 1.02
N GLY A 53 13.24 1.26 1.29
CA GLY A 53 12.08 0.95 2.13
C GLY A 53 10.76 0.92 1.35
N SER A 54 9.64 0.94 2.06
CA SER A 54 8.30 0.94 1.42
C SER A 54 7.20 1.46 2.36
N VAL A 55 6.11 1.98 1.80
CA VAL A 55 4.92 2.36 2.58
C VAL A 55 3.72 1.50 2.22
N THR A 56 3.04 0.99 3.24
CA THR A 56 1.71 0.38 3.14
C THR A 56 0.67 1.35 3.65
N GLY A 57 -0.19 1.85 2.76
CA GLY A 57 -1.35 2.65 3.16
C GLY A 57 -2.60 1.78 3.24
N VAL A 58 -3.35 1.89 4.32
CA VAL A 58 -4.63 1.22 4.52
C VAL A 58 -5.70 2.26 4.85
N ASP A 59 -6.92 2.07 4.36
CA ASP A 59 -8.09 2.84 4.79
C ASP A 59 -9.36 2.05 4.45
N ALA A 60 -10.38 2.12 5.30
CA ALA A 60 -11.66 1.46 5.05
C ALA A 60 -12.46 2.13 3.91
N ALA A 61 -12.20 3.42 3.63
CA ALA A 61 -12.95 4.21 2.66
C ALA A 61 -12.26 4.24 1.29
N ARG A 62 -12.67 3.35 0.39
CA ARG A 62 -12.18 3.29 -1.01
C ARG A 62 -12.15 4.64 -1.73
N HIS A 63 -13.21 5.45 -1.58
CA HIS A 63 -13.29 6.75 -2.26
C HIS A 63 -12.23 7.74 -1.76
N ARG A 64 -11.87 7.68 -0.47
CA ARG A 64 -10.80 8.51 0.09
C ARG A 64 -9.43 8.02 -0.41
N LEU A 65 -9.23 6.71 -0.54
CA LEU A 65 -8.00 6.17 -1.13
C LEU A 65 -7.86 6.49 -2.62
N ALA A 66 -8.95 6.70 -3.36
CA ALA A 66 -8.85 7.20 -4.73
C ALA A 66 -8.24 8.61 -4.78
N ALA A 67 -8.54 9.47 -3.79
CA ALA A 67 -7.88 10.76 -3.63
C ALA A 67 -6.40 10.60 -3.26
N CYS A 68 -6.07 9.68 -2.35
CA CYS A 68 -4.69 9.33 -2.00
C CYS A 68 -3.88 8.89 -3.24
N ARG A 69 -4.42 7.98 -4.05
CA ARG A 69 -3.80 7.56 -5.30
C ARG A 69 -3.56 8.74 -6.25
N THR A 70 -4.52 9.65 -6.36
CA THR A 70 -4.39 10.85 -7.21
C THR A 70 -3.27 11.75 -6.71
N MET A 71 -3.14 11.87 -5.38
CA MET A 71 -2.06 12.59 -4.72
C MET A 71 -0.70 11.97 -5.06
N LEU A 72 -0.54 10.66 -4.86
CA LEU A 72 0.67 9.91 -5.19
C LEU A 72 1.12 10.07 -6.64
N GLN A 73 0.16 10.05 -7.58
CA GLN A 73 0.44 10.25 -9.00
C GLN A 73 0.85 11.69 -9.32
N LYS A 74 0.15 12.67 -8.73
CA LYS A 74 0.44 14.09 -8.93
C LYS A 74 1.85 14.45 -8.47
N TYR A 75 2.28 13.92 -7.33
CA TYR A 75 3.58 14.21 -6.72
C TYR A 75 4.67 13.19 -7.08
N LYS A 76 4.34 12.16 -7.87
CA LYS A 76 5.27 11.09 -8.30
C LYS A 76 5.92 10.32 -7.14
N LEU A 77 5.20 10.13 -6.04
CA LEU A 77 5.69 9.46 -4.83
C LEU A 77 5.26 7.99 -4.71
N GLY A 78 4.43 7.50 -5.61
CA GLY A 78 3.77 6.20 -5.45
C GLY A 78 4.65 4.98 -5.74
N ASP A 79 5.90 5.16 -6.12
CA ASP A 79 6.78 4.09 -6.60
C ASP A 79 7.06 2.98 -5.57
N ARG A 80 7.21 3.34 -4.29
CA ARG A 80 7.44 2.42 -3.17
C ARG A 80 6.22 2.24 -2.27
N CYS A 81 5.04 2.60 -2.78
CA CYS A 81 3.79 2.59 -2.04
C CYS A 81 2.87 1.46 -2.50
N ARG A 82 2.13 0.86 -1.57
CA ARG A 82 1.01 -0.04 -1.84
C ARG A 82 -0.20 0.39 -1.01
N LEU A 83 -1.38 0.45 -1.62
CA LEU A 83 -2.62 0.88 -0.97
C LEU A 83 -3.63 -0.26 -0.90
N PHE A 84 -4.14 -0.51 0.30
CA PHE A 84 -5.18 -1.50 0.57
C PHE A 84 -6.47 -0.85 1.07
N VAL A 85 -7.60 -1.32 0.55
CA VAL A 85 -8.90 -1.08 1.17
C VAL A 85 -9.13 -2.23 2.16
N ALA A 86 -9.11 -1.92 3.46
CA ALA A 86 -9.30 -2.92 4.52
C ALA A 86 -9.75 -2.27 5.83
N ASP A 87 -10.21 -3.11 6.77
CA ASP A 87 -10.36 -2.72 8.18
C ASP A 87 -8.97 -2.75 8.85
N GLY A 88 -8.54 -1.60 9.38
CA GLY A 88 -7.23 -1.48 10.02
C GLY A 88 -7.09 -2.31 11.30
N THR A 89 -8.19 -2.77 11.90
CA THR A 89 -8.17 -3.64 13.09
C THR A 89 -7.85 -5.09 12.80
N THR A 90 -7.94 -5.51 11.52
CA THR A 90 -7.71 -6.91 11.08
C THR A 90 -6.62 -7.04 10.01
N PHE A 91 -5.99 -5.94 9.62
CA PHE A 91 -4.99 -5.92 8.56
C PHE A 91 -3.64 -6.52 9.01
N SER A 92 -3.14 -7.51 8.28
CA SER A 92 -1.93 -8.28 8.65
C SER A 92 -1.01 -8.65 7.49
N VAL A 93 -1.09 -7.92 6.37
CA VAL A 93 -0.21 -8.14 5.20
C VAL A 93 1.20 -7.61 5.49
N ILE A 94 2.21 -8.45 5.27
CA ILE A 94 3.62 -8.15 5.58
C ILE A 94 4.34 -7.56 4.35
N PRO A 95 5.27 -6.60 4.53
CA PRO A 95 6.22 -6.21 3.48
C PRO A 95 7.12 -7.36 3.03
N GLU A 96 7.45 -7.41 1.73
CA GLU A 96 8.37 -8.43 1.16
C GLU A 96 9.77 -8.43 1.80
N GLY A 97 10.23 -7.28 2.32
CA GLY A 97 11.53 -7.13 2.98
C GLY A 97 11.64 -7.67 4.42
N PHE A 98 10.53 -8.17 5.01
CA PHE A 98 10.53 -8.75 6.36
C PHE A 98 10.55 -10.29 6.36
N ARG A 99 10.62 -10.92 5.18
CA ARG A 99 10.80 -12.37 5.08
C ARG A 99 12.21 -12.69 5.57
N SER A 100 12.32 -13.27 6.76
CA SER A 100 13.58 -13.82 7.25
C SER A 100 14.09 -14.85 6.23
N ASP A 101 15.41 -14.86 5.98
CA ASP A 101 16.13 -15.80 5.12
C ASP A 101 16.13 -17.24 5.67
N SER A 102 14.99 -17.73 6.16
CA SER A 102 14.82 -19.07 6.70
C SER A 102 14.06 -19.92 5.68
N GLU A 103 14.86 -20.59 4.83
CA GLU A 103 14.59 -21.87 4.14
C GLU A 103 13.31 -21.97 3.26
N SER A 104 13.29 -22.59 2.09
CA SER A 104 14.24 -23.41 1.35
C SER A 104 13.64 -23.67 -0.05
N TYR A 105 14.50 -23.97 -1.00
CA TYR A 105 14.28 -24.66 -2.26
C TYR A 105 12.99 -25.51 -2.32
N GLU A 106 12.07 -25.16 -3.22
CA GLU A 106 11.19 -26.16 -3.80
C GLU A 106 10.83 -25.78 -5.24
N SER A 107 11.35 -26.60 -6.15
CA SER A 107 10.97 -26.60 -7.56
C SER A 107 9.48 -26.90 -7.65
N ARG A 108 8.66 -25.96 -8.13
CA ARG A 108 7.24 -26.22 -8.38
C ARG A 108 6.84 -25.80 -9.78
N SER A 109 6.26 -26.77 -10.46
CA SER A 109 5.76 -26.79 -11.84
C SER A 109 5.14 -25.48 -12.29
N GLU A 110 5.43 -25.11 -13.53
CA GLU A 110 4.86 -24.00 -14.31
C GLU A 110 3.34 -24.17 -14.52
N GLU A 111 2.56 -24.11 -13.45
CA GLU A 111 1.17 -23.70 -13.57
C GLU A 111 1.16 -22.19 -13.67
N ARG A 112 0.52 -21.67 -14.72
CA ARG A 112 0.45 -20.25 -15.07
C ARG A 112 -0.28 -19.45 -13.98
N MET A 113 0.40 -19.20 -12.86
CA MET A 113 -0.13 -18.44 -11.74
C MET A 113 -0.26 -16.97 -12.14
N ASP A 114 -1.37 -16.35 -11.72
CA ASP A 114 -1.70 -14.96 -11.97
C ASP A 114 -0.83 -14.06 -11.07
N VAL A 115 0.39 -13.79 -11.53
CA VAL A 115 1.39 -12.95 -10.86
C VAL A 115 1.10 -11.47 -11.09
N PHE A 116 1.32 -10.63 -10.06
CA PHE A 116 1.21 -9.18 -10.19
C PHE A 116 2.28 -8.64 -11.16
N LYS A 117 1.81 -7.94 -12.20
CA LYS A 117 2.65 -7.25 -13.19
C LYS A 117 2.76 -5.77 -12.84
N GLU A 118 3.50 -5.01 -13.63
CA GLU A 118 3.56 -3.55 -13.48
C GLU A 118 2.15 -2.93 -13.43
N TRP A 119 1.95 -2.05 -12.44
CA TRP A 119 0.66 -1.41 -12.23
C TRP A 119 0.31 -0.48 -13.39
N THR A 120 -0.90 -0.61 -13.92
CA THR A 120 -1.41 0.28 -14.97
C THR A 120 -2.66 1.02 -14.50
N SER A 121 -2.77 2.30 -14.89
CA SER A 121 -3.95 3.11 -14.59
C SER A 121 -5.21 2.67 -15.36
N ARG A 122 -5.01 1.95 -16.48
CA ARG A 122 -6.08 1.47 -17.35
C ARG A 122 -6.65 0.16 -16.82
N ARG A 123 -7.73 0.29 -16.04
CA ARG A 123 -8.52 -0.89 -15.63
C ARG A 123 -9.17 -1.57 -16.84
N PRO A 124 -9.04 -2.90 -16.99
CA PRO A 124 -9.80 -3.65 -17.98
C PRO A 124 -11.31 -3.41 -17.84
N TRP A 125 -12.03 -3.31 -18.95
CA TRP A 125 -13.48 -3.05 -19.00
C TRP A 125 -14.31 -3.97 -18.07
N LYS A 126 -13.88 -5.23 -17.91
CA LYS A 126 -14.55 -6.24 -17.07
C LYS A 126 -14.60 -5.83 -15.59
N GLU A 127 -13.54 -5.22 -15.07
CA GLU A 127 -13.48 -4.75 -13.67
C GLU A 127 -14.41 -3.54 -13.45
N ARG A 128 -14.45 -2.61 -14.41
CA ARG A 128 -15.32 -1.42 -14.35
C ARG A 128 -16.80 -1.80 -14.24
N LYS A 129 -17.21 -2.91 -14.88
CA LYS A 129 -18.60 -3.39 -14.85
C LYS A 129 -18.96 -4.05 -13.51
N LYS A 130 -17.99 -4.67 -12.82
CA LYS A 130 -18.17 -5.27 -11.49
C LYS A 130 -18.36 -4.20 -10.41
N GLU A 131 -17.63 -3.09 -10.47
CA GLU A 131 -17.78 -1.95 -9.55
C GLU A 131 -19.13 -1.23 -9.72
N LYS A 132 -19.63 -1.05 -10.96
CA LYS A 132 -20.95 -0.45 -11.20
C LYS A 132 -22.10 -1.25 -10.56
N LYS A 133 -21.92 -2.55 -10.37
CA LYS A 133 -22.90 -3.43 -9.70
C LYS A 133 -22.82 -3.35 -8.17
N CYS A 134 -21.72 -2.83 -7.62
CA CYS A 134 -21.42 -2.76 -6.18
C CYS A 134 -21.42 -1.30 -5.67
N ALA A 135 -21.96 -0.35 -6.44
CA ALA A 135 -21.93 1.09 -6.18
C ALA A 135 -22.94 1.55 -5.10
N THR A 136 -23.07 0.81 -4.01
CA THR A 136 -23.50 1.37 -2.72
C THR A 136 -22.24 1.82 -1.97
N PRO A 137 -22.28 2.93 -1.21
CA PRO A 137 -21.16 3.33 -0.36
C PRO A 137 -21.00 2.29 0.75
N GLN A 138 -20.31 1.19 0.45
CA GLN A 138 -20.04 0.14 1.41
C GLN A 138 -18.86 0.57 2.27
N VAL A 139 -19.17 0.94 3.50
CA VAL A 139 -18.23 0.78 4.61
C VAL A 139 -17.83 -0.69 4.60
N VAL A 140 -16.53 -0.95 4.49
CA VAL A 140 -15.98 -2.31 4.49
C VAL A 140 -16.50 -3.03 5.74
N SER A 141 -17.30 -4.08 5.56
CA SER A 141 -17.69 -4.95 6.67
C SER A 141 -16.47 -5.77 7.09
N LYS A 142 -16.37 -6.10 8.39
CA LYS A 142 -15.28 -6.85 9.05
C LYS A 142 -14.82 -8.16 8.38
N SER A 143 -15.55 -8.62 7.36
CA SER A 143 -15.41 -9.93 6.72
C SER A 143 -14.77 -9.91 5.32
N HIS A 144 -14.40 -8.74 4.78
CA HIS A 144 -13.78 -8.68 3.45
C HIS A 144 -12.25 -8.73 3.54
N PRO A 145 -11.58 -9.57 2.75
CA PRO A 145 -10.12 -9.59 2.71
C PRO A 145 -9.58 -8.23 2.22
N PRO A 146 -8.38 -7.82 2.64
CA PRO A 146 -7.76 -6.60 2.16
C PRO A 146 -7.71 -6.56 0.64
N GLU A 147 -8.13 -5.45 0.05
CA GLU A 147 -8.10 -5.28 -1.41
C GLU A 147 -6.98 -4.33 -1.82
N LEU A 148 -5.98 -4.86 -2.52
CA LEU A 148 -4.94 -4.04 -3.14
C LEU A 148 -5.51 -3.23 -4.32
N ILE A 149 -5.47 -1.89 -4.21
CA ILE A 149 -6.05 -0.97 -5.21
C ILE A 149 -5.00 -0.14 -5.97
N TYR A 150 -3.77 -0.09 -5.46
CA TYR A 150 -2.63 0.62 -6.03
C TYR A 150 -1.34 0.02 -5.51
N TYR A 151 -0.33 -0.08 -6.36
CA TYR A 151 1.03 -0.42 -5.98
C TYR A 151 2.01 0.19 -6.99
N GLY A 152 3.15 0.66 -6.49
CA GLY A 152 4.23 1.17 -7.33
C GLY A 152 5.15 0.09 -7.86
N GLN A 153 6.15 0.47 -8.65
CA GLN A 153 7.07 -0.47 -9.27
C GLN A 153 7.97 -1.16 -8.22
N HIS A 154 8.41 -0.40 -7.23
CA HIS A 154 9.32 -0.86 -6.18
C HIS A 154 8.62 -1.04 -4.83
N SER A 155 7.31 -1.30 -4.84
CA SER A 155 6.52 -1.51 -3.61
C SER A 155 6.64 -2.92 -3.01
N GLY A 156 7.38 -3.83 -3.66
CA GLY A 156 7.48 -5.25 -3.29
C GLY A 156 6.22 -6.05 -3.59
N VAL A 157 5.56 -5.77 -4.72
CA VAL A 157 4.33 -6.45 -5.16
C VAL A 157 4.51 -7.12 -6.51
N ILE A 158 5.22 -6.49 -7.45
CA ILE A 158 5.46 -7.03 -8.78
C ILE A 158 6.26 -8.33 -8.64
N GLY A 159 5.82 -9.38 -9.34
CA GLY A 159 6.45 -10.70 -9.27
C GLY A 159 5.83 -11.63 -8.23
N LEU A 160 5.05 -11.11 -7.27
CA LEU A 160 4.33 -11.93 -6.30
C LEU A 160 3.03 -12.51 -6.89
N THR A 161 2.68 -13.71 -6.44
CA THR A 161 1.34 -14.27 -6.58
C THR A 161 0.39 -13.69 -5.52
N LYS A 162 -0.92 -13.85 -5.71
CA LYS A 162 -1.90 -13.49 -4.67
C LYS A 162 -1.67 -14.24 -3.36
N GLY A 163 -1.30 -15.51 -3.40
CA GLY A 163 -1.03 -16.31 -2.21
C GLY A 163 0.16 -15.78 -1.41
N GLU A 164 1.21 -15.32 -2.10
CA GLU A 164 2.40 -14.76 -1.46
C GLU A 164 2.17 -13.38 -0.87
N LEU A 165 1.43 -12.53 -1.59
CA LEU A 165 1.10 -11.17 -1.13
C LEU A 165 0.20 -11.20 0.11
N TYR A 166 -0.84 -12.04 0.10
CA TYR A 166 -1.80 -12.12 1.20
C TYR A 166 -1.40 -13.16 2.26
N LYS A 167 -0.15 -13.63 2.25
CA LYS A 167 0.38 -14.47 3.32
C LYS A 167 0.44 -13.63 4.60
N THR A 168 -0.36 -14.00 5.59
CA THR A 168 -0.38 -13.35 6.89
C THR A 168 0.70 -13.94 7.79
N VAL A 169 1.17 -13.16 8.77
CA VAL A 169 2.01 -13.68 9.86
C VAL A 169 1.26 -14.85 10.48
N ALA A 170 1.82 -16.05 10.47
CA ALA A 170 1.29 -17.13 11.32
C ALA A 170 1.59 -16.73 12.78
N GLU A 171 0.65 -16.95 13.70
CA GLU A 171 0.74 -16.49 15.11
C GLU A 171 2.04 -16.87 15.84
N ASN A 172 2.82 -17.81 15.28
CA ASN A 172 4.09 -18.28 15.84
C ASN A 172 5.31 -17.38 15.59
N GLU A 173 5.29 -16.41 14.67
CA GLU A 173 6.49 -15.59 14.35
C GLU A 173 6.65 -14.33 15.22
N ILE A 174 5.61 -13.91 15.94
CA ILE A 174 5.62 -12.67 16.74
C ILE A 174 6.33 -12.88 18.10
N ALA A 175 6.46 -14.13 18.56
CA ALA A 175 7.06 -14.46 19.86
C ALA A 175 8.60 -14.32 19.90
N GLY A 176 9.27 -14.02 18.79
CA GLY A 176 10.74 -13.95 18.70
C GLY A 176 11.35 -12.56 18.87
N TYR A 177 10.54 -11.49 18.91
CA TYR A 177 11.02 -10.10 18.86
C TYR A 177 10.49 -9.22 20.01
N GLY A 178 10.28 -9.82 21.19
CA GLY A 178 9.93 -9.12 22.44
C GLY A 178 11.14 -8.80 23.29
#